data_AF-A0A172U5T4-F1
#
_entry.id   AF-A0A172U5T4-F1
#
_cell.length_a   1.000
_cell.length_b   1.000
_cell.length_c   1.000
_cell.angle_alpha   90.00
_cell.angle_beta   90.00
_cell.angle_gamma   90.00
#
_symmetry.space_group_name_H-M   'P 1'
#
loop_
_entity.id
_entity.type
_entity.pdbx_description
1 polymer ?
#
loop_
_entity_poly.entity_id
_entity_poly.type
_entity_poly.pdbx_seq_one_letter_code
_entity_poly.pdbx_strand_id
1 'polypeptide(L)'
;MLISYTNLKPDEIKSAMSLNFGARMAEARELCGLSQIEAAPLFGFTNSSRLSKLESAEYGHLSYINPKVLATAVLHYGVSSDFLFGFSNYPQRDIKQARENQVKDLLSDLIADEIADIRRLVDAVNKLAELTQRFGGCKNFCVNGH
;
A
#
# COMPACT_ATOMS: atom_id res chain seq x y z
N MET A 1 0.45 1.37 6.39
CA MET A 1 -0.66 0.47 6.79
C MET A 1 -0.29 -1.01 6.63
N LEU A 2 0.32 -1.61 7.66
CA LEU A 2 0.34 -3.07 7.82
C LEU A 2 -1.09 -3.49 8.18
N ILE A 3 -1.82 -4.03 7.22
CA ILE A 3 -3.16 -4.56 7.50
C ILE A 3 -2.99 -5.65 8.55
N SER A 4 -3.57 -5.47 9.74
CA SER A 4 -3.63 -6.54 10.74
C SER A 4 -4.56 -7.63 10.20
N TYR A 5 -3.97 -8.64 9.55
CA TYR A 5 -4.69 -9.68 8.80
C TYR A 5 -5.57 -10.58 9.68
N THR A 6 -5.56 -10.39 11.00
CA THR A 6 -6.29 -11.21 11.97
C THR A 6 -7.80 -11.02 11.93
N ASN A 7 -8.30 -9.97 11.25
CA ASN A 7 -9.73 -9.63 11.21
C ASN A 7 -10.36 -9.66 9.80
N LEU A 8 -9.62 -10.00 8.75
CA LEU A 8 -10.17 -10.09 7.39
C LEU A 8 -10.86 -11.42 7.15
N LYS A 9 -12.02 -11.40 6.50
CA LYS A 9 -12.68 -12.64 6.05
C LYS A 9 -11.85 -13.28 4.93
N PRO A 10 -11.84 -14.62 4.78
CA PRO A 10 -11.05 -15.31 3.76
C PRO A 10 -11.27 -14.81 2.32
N ASP A 11 -12.47 -14.35 1.99
CA ASP A 11 -12.80 -13.81 0.66
C ASP A 11 -12.25 -12.39 0.44
N GLU A 12 -12.16 -11.58 1.50
CA GLU A 12 -11.55 -10.26 1.47
C GLU A 12 -10.02 -10.37 1.31
N ILE A 13 -9.41 -11.35 1.98
CA ILE A 13 -7.99 -11.70 1.82
C ILE A 13 -7.72 -12.10 0.37
N LYS A 14 -8.54 -12.98 -0.21
CA LYS A 14 -8.41 -13.38 -1.62
C LYS A 14 -8.54 -12.21 -2.58
N SER A 15 -9.54 -11.34 -2.37
CA SER A 15 -9.74 -10.18 -3.25
C SER A 15 -8.60 -9.16 -3.15
N ALA A 16 -8.03 -8.98 -1.95
CA ALA A 16 -6.89 -8.08 -1.73
C ALA A 16 -5.59 -8.63 -2.31
N MET A 17 -5.35 -9.94 -2.19
CA MET A 17 -4.13 -10.61 -2.65
C MET A 17 -4.08 -10.85 -4.19
N SER A 18 -5.23 -10.87 -4.89
CA SER A 18 -5.31 -11.33 -6.29
C SER A 18 -5.14 -10.23 -7.31
N LEU A 19 -5.39 -8.99 -6.90
CA LEU A 19 -5.20 -7.86 -7.78
C LEU A 19 -3.71 -7.52 -7.76
N ASN A 20 -3.02 -7.94 -8.82
CA ASN A 20 -1.68 -7.49 -9.23
C ASN A 20 -0.48 -8.42 -8.98
N PHE A 21 -0.64 -9.68 -8.59
CA PHE A 21 0.52 -10.58 -8.41
C PHE A 21 1.41 -10.69 -9.67
N GLY A 22 0.80 -10.92 -10.84
CA GLY A 22 1.54 -10.99 -12.11
C GLY A 22 2.27 -9.68 -12.44
N ALA A 23 1.61 -8.55 -12.23
CA ALA A 23 2.21 -7.23 -12.45
C ALA A 23 3.39 -6.97 -11.49
N ARG A 24 3.25 -7.34 -10.20
CA ARG A 24 4.32 -7.22 -9.21
C ARG A 24 5.49 -8.16 -9.48
N MET A 25 5.23 -9.34 -10.05
CA MET A 25 6.26 -10.24 -10.55
C MET A 25 7.07 -9.61 -11.69
N ALA A 26 6.40 -8.97 -12.65
CA ALA A 26 7.07 -8.26 -13.74
C ALA A 26 7.90 -7.08 -13.22
N GLU A 27 7.34 -6.28 -12.30
CA GLU A 27 8.02 -5.17 -11.66
C GLU A 27 9.27 -5.64 -10.89
N ALA A 28 9.16 -6.71 -10.10
CA ALA A 28 10.29 -7.29 -9.37
C ALA A 28 11.42 -7.76 -10.31
N ARG A 29 11.06 -8.37 -11.44
CA ARG A 29 12.01 -8.79 -12.48
C ARG A 29 12.74 -7.58 -13.08
N GLU A 30 12.00 -6.53 -13.41
CA GLU A 30 12.53 -5.30 -14.01
C GLU A 30 13.45 -4.55 -13.05
N LEU A 31 13.14 -4.54 -11.74
CA LEU A 31 14.04 -4.01 -10.69
C LEU A 31 15.37 -4.77 -10.61
N CYS A 32 15.41 -6.02 -11.07
CA CYS A 32 16.64 -6.81 -11.17
C CYS A 32 17.37 -6.62 -12.51
N GLY A 33 16.81 -5.84 -13.43
CA GLY A 33 17.37 -5.62 -14.76
C GLY A 33 17.29 -6.85 -15.66
N LEU A 34 16.42 -7.81 -15.35
CA LEU A 34 16.31 -9.08 -16.08
C LEU A 34 15.24 -9.00 -17.16
N SER A 35 15.54 -9.50 -18.36
CA SER A 35 14.51 -9.81 -19.35
C SER A 35 13.72 -11.07 -18.96
N GLN A 36 12.54 -11.27 -19.54
CA GLN A 36 11.76 -12.49 -19.32
C GLN A 36 12.50 -13.77 -19.76
N ILE A 37 13.38 -13.67 -20.76
CA ILE A 37 14.17 -14.80 -21.27
C ILE A 37 15.25 -15.19 -20.26
N GLU A 38 15.92 -14.22 -19.66
CA GLU A 38 16.95 -14.43 -18.64
C GLU A 38 16.36 -14.91 -17.31
N ALA A 39 15.16 -14.45 -16.97
CA ALA A 39 14.49 -14.81 -15.72
C ALA A 39 13.84 -16.20 -15.77
N ALA A 40 13.33 -16.66 -16.91
CA ALA A 40 12.60 -17.93 -17.01
C ALA A 40 13.35 -19.17 -16.48
N PRO A 41 14.68 -19.33 -16.72
CA PRO A 41 15.46 -20.41 -16.13
C PRO A 41 15.52 -20.40 -14.59
N LEU A 42 15.42 -19.24 -13.95
CA LEU A 42 15.42 -19.12 -12.48
C LEU A 42 14.21 -19.83 -11.87
N PHE A 43 13.09 -19.84 -12.59
CA PHE A 43 11.86 -20.54 -12.22
C PHE A 43 11.81 -22.00 -12.72
N GLY A 44 12.88 -22.47 -13.36
CA GLY A 44 12.94 -23.79 -13.99
C GLY A 44 12.01 -23.91 -15.21
N PHE A 45 11.68 -22.79 -15.86
CA PHE A 45 10.89 -22.80 -17.09
C PHE A 45 11.81 -22.98 -18.30
N THR A 46 11.37 -23.79 -19.26
CA THR A 46 12.09 -24.04 -20.53
C THR A 46 11.98 -22.89 -21.52
N ASN A 47 10.99 -22.00 -21.36
CA ASN A 47 10.78 -20.85 -22.21
C ASN A 47 10.16 -19.66 -21.44
N SER A 48 10.34 -18.46 -21.98
CA SER A 48 9.82 -17.20 -21.41
C SER A 48 8.31 -17.07 -21.47
N SER A 49 7.62 -17.84 -22.32
CA SER A 49 6.17 -17.76 -22.47
C SER A 49 5.41 -18.18 -21.20
N ARG A 50 5.95 -19.13 -20.42
CA ARG A 50 5.38 -19.49 -19.11
C ARG A 50 5.52 -18.36 -18.09
N LEU A 51 6.67 -17.69 -18.08
CA LEU A 51 6.90 -16.53 -17.22
C LEU A 51 6.02 -15.35 -17.64
N SER A 52 5.90 -15.09 -18.94
CA SER A 52 5.03 -14.05 -19.50
C SER A 52 3.56 -14.25 -19.12
N LYS A 53 3.06 -15.50 -19.15
CA LYS A 53 1.71 -15.82 -18.66
C LYS A 53 1.58 -15.60 -17.16
N LEU A 54 2.59 -15.97 -16.37
CA LEU A 54 2.57 -15.73 -14.93
C LEU A 54 2.54 -14.23 -14.58
N GLU A 55 3.22 -13.42 -15.38
CA GLU A 55 3.28 -11.97 -15.24
C GLU A 55 2.01 -11.25 -15.75
N SER A 56 1.09 -11.96 -16.43
CA SER A 56 -0.14 -11.35 -16.95
C SER A 56 -1.25 -11.26 -15.90
N ALA A 57 -2.08 -10.22 -16.01
CA ALA A 57 -3.19 -9.98 -15.09
C ALA A 57 -4.27 -11.08 -15.10
N GLU A 58 -4.42 -11.79 -16.22
CA GLU A 58 -5.44 -12.82 -16.42
C GLU A 58 -5.09 -14.16 -15.75
N TYR A 59 -3.80 -14.45 -15.58
CA TYR A 59 -3.30 -15.69 -14.96
C TYR A 59 -2.88 -15.51 -13.49
N GLY A 60 -2.81 -14.26 -13.01
CA GLY A 60 -2.44 -13.87 -11.65
C GLY A 60 -3.49 -14.16 -10.57
N HIS A 61 -4.42 -15.10 -10.80
CA HIS A 61 -5.37 -15.49 -9.76
C HIS A 61 -4.66 -16.36 -8.70
N LEU A 62 -4.70 -15.93 -7.44
CA LEU A 62 -4.03 -16.58 -6.28
C LEU A 62 -4.22 -18.08 -6.17
N SER A 63 -5.38 -18.56 -6.62
CA SER A 63 -5.78 -19.96 -6.60
C SER A 63 -4.79 -20.88 -7.32
N TYR A 64 -3.91 -20.32 -8.16
CA TYR A 64 -2.94 -21.04 -8.98
C TYR A 64 -1.48 -20.69 -8.67
N ILE A 65 -1.21 -19.85 -7.67
CA ILE A 65 0.17 -19.46 -7.34
C ILE A 65 0.86 -20.62 -6.62
N ASN A 66 1.72 -21.31 -7.35
CA ASN A 66 2.51 -22.41 -6.83
C ASN A 66 3.50 -21.88 -5.77
N PRO A 67 3.58 -22.47 -4.55
CA PRO A 67 4.53 -22.05 -3.52
C PRO A 67 5.99 -22.00 -3.99
N LYS A 68 6.37 -22.87 -4.93
CA LYS A 68 7.71 -22.87 -5.54
C LYS A 68 7.98 -21.58 -6.32
N VAL A 69 6.99 -21.11 -7.08
CA VAL A 69 7.11 -19.86 -7.86
C VAL A 69 7.27 -18.66 -6.93
N LEU A 70 6.47 -18.61 -5.85
CA LEU A 70 6.58 -17.55 -4.86
C LEU A 70 7.96 -17.54 -4.19
N ALA A 71 8.42 -18.70 -3.70
CA ALA A 71 9.72 -18.80 -3.05
C ALA A 71 10.87 -18.41 -3.99
N THR A 72 10.83 -18.88 -5.24
CA THR A 72 11.81 -18.49 -6.26
C THR A 72 11.79 -16.98 -6.50
N ALA A 73 10.62 -16.36 -6.64
CA ALA A 73 10.50 -14.92 -6.86
C ALA A 73 11.10 -14.12 -5.69
N VAL A 74 10.73 -14.47 -4.45
CA VAL A 74 11.25 -13.83 -3.24
C VAL A 74 12.77 -13.90 -3.17
N LEU A 75 13.35 -15.07 -3.46
CA LEU A 75 14.79 -15.30 -3.37
C LEU A 75 15.58 -14.67 -4.53
N HIS A 76 15.12 -14.86 -5.77
CA HIS A 76 15.88 -14.43 -6.95
C HIS A 76 15.66 -12.97 -7.33
N TYR A 77 14.47 -12.42 -7.05
CA TYR A 77 14.24 -10.99 -7.24
C TYR A 77 14.56 -10.18 -5.98
N GLY A 78 14.78 -10.86 -4.85
CA GLY A 78 15.04 -10.22 -3.56
C GLY A 78 13.88 -9.33 -3.17
N VAL A 79 12.65 -9.82 -3.21
CA VAL A 79 11.47 -9.03 -2.82
C VAL A 79 10.67 -9.73 -1.74
N SER A 80 9.88 -9.00 -0.97
CA SER A 80 8.99 -9.57 0.02
C SER A 80 7.76 -10.22 -0.64
N SER A 81 7.19 -11.23 0.03
CA SER A 81 5.89 -11.79 -0.34
C SER A 81 4.79 -10.74 -0.27
N ASP A 82 4.88 -9.81 0.68
CA ASP A 82 3.90 -8.74 0.88
C ASP A 82 3.85 -7.81 -0.34
N PHE A 83 5.01 -7.52 -0.94
CA PHE A 83 5.07 -6.79 -2.20
C PHE A 83 4.44 -7.58 -3.35
N LEU A 84 4.78 -8.87 -3.48
CA LEU A 84 4.27 -9.71 -4.56
C LEU A 84 2.74 -9.88 -4.47
N PHE A 85 2.18 -9.96 -3.27
CA PHE A 85 0.73 -10.03 -3.06
C PHE A 85 0.03 -8.66 -3.02
N GLY A 86 0.77 -7.56 -3.20
CA GLY A 86 0.21 -6.21 -3.25
C GLY A 86 -0.15 -5.62 -1.88
N PHE A 87 0.24 -6.27 -0.78
CA PHE A 87 0.08 -5.75 0.58
C PHE A 87 1.07 -4.64 0.94
N SER A 88 2.19 -4.56 0.20
CA SER A 88 3.16 -3.47 0.32
C SER A 88 3.50 -2.91 -1.04
N ASN A 89 3.69 -1.59 -1.11
CA ASN A 89 4.28 -0.96 -2.28
C ASN A 89 5.82 -1.02 -2.29
N TYR A 90 6.43 -1.56 -1.23
CA TYR A 90 7.88 -1.62 -1.08
C TYR A 90 8.40 -3.03 -1.41
N PRO A 91 9.22 -3.19 -2.48
CA PRO A 91 9.76 -4.49 -2.88
C PRO A 91 10.58 -5.18 -1.78
N GLN A 92 11.28 -4.42 -0.95
CA GLN A 92 12.15 -4.87 0.16
C GLN A 92 13.21 -5.93 -0.22
N ARG A 93 14.39 -5.43 -0.62
CA ARG A 93 15.55 -6.20 -1.11
C ARG A 93 16.65 -6.48 -0.07
N ASP A 94 16.49 -5.97 1.14
CA ASP A 94 17.38 -6.15 2.29
C ASP A 94 16.56 -6.17 3.58
N ILE A 95 16.87 -7.08 4.51
CA ILE A 95 16.23 -7.21 5.83
C ILE A 95 16.35 -5.91 6.64
N LYS A 96 17.46 -5.18 6.50
CA LYS A 96 17.64 -3.88 7.15
C LYS A 96 16.68 -2.84 6.56
N GLN A 97 16.60 -2.77 5.24
CA GLN A 97 15.70 -1.86 4.53
C GLN A 97 14.23 -2.20 4.76
N ALA A 98 13.90 -3.49 4.90
CA ALA A 98 12.58 -3.96 5.30
C ALA A 98 12.17 -3.41 6.67
N ARG A 99 13.05 -3.51 7.67
CA ARG A 99 12.81 -2.94 9.01
C ARG A 99 12.68 -1.41 8.95
N GLU A 100 13.55 -0.73 8.21
CA GLU A 100 13.48 0.73 8.07
C GLU A 100 12.18 1.18 7.39
N ASN A 101 11.71 0.46 6.38
CA ASN A 101 10.44 0.77 5.72
C ASN A 101 9.23 0.46 6.62
N GLN A 102 9.26 -0.62 7.40
CA GLN A 102 8.22 -0.89 8.40
C GLN A 102 8.09 0.24 9.41
N VAL A 103 9.22 0.76 9.90
CA VAL A 103 9.23 1.91 10.82
C VAL A 103 8.69 3.16 10.12
N LYS A 104 9.08 3.41 8.86
CA LYS A 104 8.56 4.53 8.08
C LYS A 104 7.05 4.46 7.89
N ASP A 105 6.51 3.29 7.57
CA ASP A 105 5.07 3.10 7.37
C ASP A 105 4.28 3.40 8.65
N LEU A 106 4.76 2.91 9.81
CA LEU A 106 4.15 3.21 11.11
C LEU A 106 4.18 4.71 11.43
N LEU A 107 5.30 5.38 11.16
CA LEU A 107 5.43 6.82 11.38
C LEU A 107 4.56 7.62 10.41
N SER A 108 4.47 7.21 9.16
CA SER A 108 3.61 7.86 8.16
C SER A 108 2.13 7.72 8.51
N ASP A 109 1.69 6.56 8.98
CA ASP A 109 0.31 6.34 9.42
C ASP A 109 0.00 7.25 10.63
N LEU A 110 0.89 7.31 11.64
CA LEU A 110 0.73 8.19 12.80
C LEU A 110 0.66 9.67 12.40
N ILE A 111 1.56 10.12 11.53
CA ILE A 111 1.59 11.51 11.04
C ILE A 111 0.31 11.82 10.25
N ALA A 112 -0.21 10.88 9.46
CA ALA A 112 -1.44 11.09 8.70
C ALA A 112 -2.65 11.28 9.63
N ASP A 113 -2.73 10.49 10.70
CA ASP A 113 -3.77 10.62 11.73
C ASP A 113 -3.65 11.96 12.48
N GLU A 114 -2.45 12.34 12.89
CA GLU A 114 -2.21 13.65 13.54
C GLU A 114 -2.57 14.83 12.63
N ILE A 115 -2.23 14.76 11.33
CA ILE A 115 -2.60 15.80 10.36
C ILE A 115 -4.13 15.88 10.22
N ALA A 116 -4.83 14.74 10.20
CA ALA A 116 -6.28 14.72 10.13
C ALA A 116 -6.92 15.35 11.37
N ASP A 117 -6.37 15.09 12.56
CA ASP A 117 -6.84 15.69 13.82
C ASP A 117 -6.57 17.19 13.89
N ILE A 118 -5.38 17.63 13.48
CA ILE A 118 -5.06 19.06 13.39
C ILE A 118 -6.03 19.78 12.45
N ARG A 119 -6.36 19.18 11.30
CA ARG A 119 -7.34 19.76 10.37
C ARG A 119 -8.73 19.90 11.00
N ARG A 120 -9.20 18.88 11.73
CA ARG A 120 -10.48 18.95 12.45
C ARG A 120 -10.50 20.07 13.50
N LEU A 121 -9.40 20.26 14.22
CA LEU A 121 -9.28 21.34 15.21
C LEU A 121 -9.29 22.72 14.54
N VAL A 122 -8.56 22.88 13.43
CA VAL A 122 -8.56 24.12 12.65
C VAL A 122 -9.98 24.46 12.16
N ASP A 123 -10.72 23.48 11.64
CA ASP A 123 -12.09 23.68 11.19
C ASP A 123 -13.03 24.08 12.34
N ALA A 124 -12.88 23.47 13.51
CA ALA A 124 -13.66 23.82 14.70
C ALA A 124 -13.38 25.25 15.18
N VAL A 125 -12.10 25.66 15.21
CA VAL A 125 -11.70 27.02 15.58
C VAL A 125 -12.25 28.05 14.60
N ASN A 126 -12.17 27.79 13.30
CA ASN A 126 -12.73 28.68 12.28
C ASN A 126 -14.24 28.86 12.48
N LYS A 127 -14.97 27.78 12.76
CA LYS A 127 -16.41 27.82 13.04
C LYS A 127 -16.76 28.61 14.31
N LEU A 128 -15.94 28.50 15.36
CA LEU A 128 -16.10 29.31 16.58
C LEU A 128 -15.80 30.79 16.31
N ALA A 129 -14.80 31.11 15.48
CA ALA A 129 -14.49 32.47 15.10
C ALA A 129 -15.65 33.13 14.35
N GLU A 130 -16.27 32.43 13.40
CA GLU A 130 -17.48 32.88 12.69
C GLU A 130 -18.65 33.16 13.66
N LEU A 131 -18.89 32.25 14.61
CA LEU A 131 -19.92 32.46 15.64
C LEU A 131 -19.61 33.69 16.51
N THR A 132 -18.35 33.86 16.90
CA THR A 132 -17.92 34.98 17.75
C THR A 132 -18.08 36.32 17.04
N GLN A 133 -17.74 36.41 15.75
CA GLN A 133 -18.01 37.61 14.94
C GLN A 133 -19.51 37.90 14.85
N ARG A 134 -20.34 36.87 14.70
CA ARG A 134 -21.80 36.99 14.65
C ARG A 134 -22.41 37.48 15.97
N PHE A 135 -21.87 37.04 17.11
CA PHE A 135 -22.27 37.55 18.43
C PHE A 135 -21.70 38.94 18.74
N GLY A 136 -20.48 39.24 18.28
CA GLY A 136 -19.84 40.56 18.40
C GLY A 136 -20.58 41.66 17.63
N GLY A 137 -21.11 41.34 16.44
CA GLY A 137 -21.97 42.26 15.68
C GLY A 137 -23.32 42.55 16.37
N CYS A 138 -23.81 41.62 17.20
CA CYS A 138 -25.06 41.79 17.93
C CYS A 138 -24.92 42.76 19.13
N LYS A 139 -23.74 42.85 19.75
CA LYS A 139 -23.48 43.79 20.87
C LYS A 139 -23.56 45.27 20.45
N ASN A 140 -23.20 45.62 19.21
CA ASN A 140 -23.30 47.00 18.73
C ASN A 140 -24.74 47.46 18.43
N PHE A 141 -25.70 46.52 18.32
CA PHE A 141 -27.10 46.85 18.09
C PHE A 141 -27.86 47.12 19.41
N CYS A 142 -27.45 46.49 20.52
CA CYS A 142 -28.13 46.66 21.82
C CYS A 142 -27.71 47.92 22.61
N VAL A 143 -26.60 48.59 22.26
CA VAL A 143 -26.10 49.75 23.01
C VAL A 143 -26.60 51.09 22.43
N ASN A 144 -27.12 51.12 21.20
CA ASN A 144 -27.60 52.35 20.54
C ASN A 144 -29.14 52.54 20.59
N GLY A 145 -29.82 51.82 21.48
CA GLY A 145 -31.28 51.79 21.58
C GLY A 145 -31.82 52.30 22.90
N HIS A 146 -31.34 53.45 23.40
CA HIS A 146 -31.97 54.22 24.47
C HIS A 146 -31.77 55.72 24.27
#